data_AF-A0A1C4VUX0-F1
#
_entry.id   AF-A0A1C4VUX0-F1
#
_cell.length_a   1.000
_cell.length_b   1.000
_cell.length_c   1.000
_cell.angle_alpha   90.00
_cell.angle_beta   90.00
_cell.angle_gamma   90.00
#
_symmetry.space_group_name_H-M   'P 1'
#
loop_
_entity.id
_entity.type
_entity.pdbx_description
1 polymer ?
#
loop_
_entity_poly.entity_id
_entity_poly.type
_entity_poly.pdbx_seq_one_letter_code
_entity_poly.pdbx_strand_id
1 'polypeptide(L)'
;SARPSVGSRLVFDPDGLGELKLGMTKKQALATGMIKSFQEKPAGSSCPSIAELKGTGGSVWWSTKLGVVVISPASGVETVQGLHVGSSRDDVVRVYPEWAVSGDDNGRLNVAVPGNPDARFRIEMANQKVTSIALQDAKQDCYE
;
A
#
# COMPACT_ATOMS: atom_id res chain seq x y z
N SER A 1 -14.17 -26.11 18.91
CA SER A 1 -14.01 -24.79 18.28
C SER A 1 -12.87 -24.84 17.27
N ALA A 2 -13.17 -24.83 15.98
CA ALA A 2 -12.15 -24.75 14.94
C ALA A 2 -11.68 -23.29 14.81
N ARG A 3 -10.37 -23.04 14.96
CA ARG A 3 -9.78 -21.74 14.64
C ARG A 3 -9.95 -21.50 13.12
N PRO A 4 -10.28 -20.28 12.67
CA PRO A 4 -10.28 -20.00 11.24
C PRO A 4 -8.86 -20.23 10.72
N SER A 5 -8.73 -21.05 9.68
CA SER A 5 -7.50 -21.16 8.90
C SER A 5 -7.14 -19.76 8.41
N VAL A 6 -6.01 -19.23 8.87
CA VAL A 6 -5.44 -17.99 8.33
C VAL A 6 -5.12 -18.29 6.88
N GLY A 7 -5.96 -17.81 5.96
CA GLY A 7 -5.60 -17.79 4.54
C GLY A 7 -4.27 -17.07 4.41
N SER A 8 -3.35 -17.63 3.61
CA SER A 8 -2.05 -17.03 3.35
C SER A 8 -2.25 -15.59 2.87
N ARG A 9 -1.67 -14.63 3.60
CA ARG A 9 -1.65 -13.23 3.17
C ARG A 9 -0.69 -13.07 2.01
N LEU A 10 -1.01 -12.14 1.11
CA LEU A 10 -0.06 -11.72 0.10
C LEU A 10 1.01 -10.84 0.77
N VAL A 11 2.26 -11.08 0.43
CA VAL A 11 3.37 -10.27 0.95
C VAL A 11 3.67 -9.17 -0.06
N PHE A 12 3.87 -7.94 0.40
CA PHE A 12 4.40 -6.87 -0.44
C PHE A 12 5.82 -7.21 -0.89
N ASP A 13 6.07 -7.08 -2.18
CA ASP A 13 7.42 -7.03 -2.72
C ASP A 13 7.95 -5.59 -2.60
N PRO A 14 9.28 -5.37 -2.65
CA PRO A 14 9.85 -4.03 -2.56
C PRO A 14 9.33 -3.06 -3.64
N ASP A 15 8.91 -3.59 -4.79
CA ASP A 15 8.43 -2.84 -5.94
C ASP A 15 6.92 -2.95 -6.19
N GLY A 16 6.19 -3.77 -5.42
CA GLY A 16 4.80 -4.07 -5.75
C GLY A 16 4.05 -5.01 -4.81
N LEU A 17 2.97 -5.57 -5.34
CA LEU A 17 2.18 -6.64 -4.75
C LEU A 17 1.96 -7.71 -5.81
N GLY A 18 2.72 -8.80 -5.74
CA GLY A 18 2.75 -9.82 -6.80
C GLY A 18 3.21 -9.21 -8.13
N GLU A 19 2.46 -9.48 -9.21
CA GLU A 19 2.80 -8.96 -10.54
C GLU A 19 2.50 -7.46 -10.71
N LEU A 20 1.70 -6.86 -9.82
CA LEU A 20 1.37 -5.43 -9.89
C LEU A 20 2.49 -4.60 -9.23
N LYS A 21 3.11 -3.72 -10.00
CA LYS A 21 4.28 -2.94 -9.55
C LYS A 21 4.10 -1.45 -9.70
N LEU A 22 4.81 -0.69 -8.87
CA LEU A 22 5.01 0.75 -9.06
C LEU A 22 5.65 1.02 -10.43
N GLY A 23 5.36 2.16 -11.03
CA GLY A 23 5.88 2.54 -12.35
C GLY A 23 5.10 1.99 -13.55
N MET A 24 4.20 1.03 -13.35
CA MET A 24 3.47 0.42 -14.46
C MET A 24 2.56 1.42 -15.18
N THR A 25 2.51 1.34 -16.51
CA THR A 25 1.46 1.98 -17.31
C THR A 25 0.10 1.34 -17.03
N LYS A 26 -1.01 2.02 -17.35
CA LYS A 26 -2.37 1.43 -17.23
C LYS A 26 -2.47 0.06 -17.92
N LYS A 27 -1.90 -0.06 -19.12
CA LYS A 27 -1.91 -1.30 -19.90
C LYS A 27 -1.18 -2.43 -19.20
N GLN A 28 0.01 -2.16 -18.65
CA GLN A 28 0.78 -3.15 -17.89
C GLN A 28 0.05 -3.57 -16.62
N ALA A 29 -0.45 -2.60 -15.84
CA ALA A 29 -1.19 -2.88 -14.61
C ALA A 29 -2.44 -3.74 -14.88
N LEU A 30 -3.20 -3.43 -15.95
CA LEU A 30 -4.36 -4.24 -16.36
C LEU A 30 -3.96 -5.65 -16.79
N ALA A 31 -2.83 -5.81 -17.48
CA ALA A 31 -2.35 -7.10 -17.97
C ALA A 31 -1.97 -8.07 -16.84
N THR A 32 -1.68 -7.57 -15.63
CA THR A 32 -1.45 -8.43 -14.45
C THR A 32 -2.71 -9.19 -14.01
N GLY A 33 -3.90 -8.73 -14.42
CA GLY A 33 -5.17 -9.26 -13.97
C GLY A 33 -5.53 -8.91 -12.52
N MET A 34 -4.64 -8.24 -11.77
CA MET A 34 -4.82 -7.93 -10.34
C MET A 34 -5.73 -6.73 -10.07
N ILE A 35 -6.02 -5.91 -11.08
CA ILE A 35 -6.94 -4.79 -10.99
C ILE A 35 -8.17 -4.96 -11.88
N LYS A 36 -9.26 -4.30 -11.52
CA LYS A 36 -10.37 -4.00 -12.44
C LYS A 36 -9.93 -2.92 -13.44
N SER A 37 -10.87 -2.24 -14.08
CA SER A 37 -10.56 -1.15 -15.01
C SER A 37 -10.25 0.16 -14.27
N PHE A 38 -9.31 0.94 -14.80
CA PHE A 38 -9.11 2.33 -14.36
C PHE A 38 -10.35 3.17 -14.64
N GLN A 39 -10.75 3.95 -13.64
CA GLN A 39 -11.72 5.02 -13.75
C GLN A 39 -10.96 6.34 -13.85
N GLU A 40 -11.27 7.14 -14.87
CA GLU A 40 -10.71 8.47 -15.03
C GLU A 40 -11.36 9.43 -14.04
N LYS A 41 -10.54 10.26 -13.39
CA LYS A 41 -11.01 11.38 -12.58
C LYS A 41 -11.19 12.64 -13.45
N PRO A 42 -11.93 13.65 -12.95
CA PRO A 42 -12.03 14.94 -13.64
C PRO A 42 -10.66 15.54 -13.96
N ALA A 43 -10.60 16.30 -15.06
CA ALA A 43 -9.39 16.99 -15.49
C ALA A 43 -8.87 17.91 -14.36
N GLY A 44 -7.56 17.89 -14.12
CA GLY A 44 -6.91 18.65 -13.06
C GLY A 44 -6.80 17.92 -11.71
N SER A 45 -7.29 16.68 -11.58
CA SER A 45 -6.98 15.85 -10.41
C SER A 45 -5.48 15.51 -10.36
N SER A 46 -4.91 15.55 -9.15
CA SER A 46 -3.56 15.04 -8.84
C SER A 46 -3.38 13.58 -9.27
N CYS A 47 -4.46 12.81 -9.21
CA CYS A 47 -4.51 11.40 -9.56
C CYS A 47 -5.47 11.17 -10.72
N PRO A 48 -5.01 11.26 -11.97
CA PRO A 48 -5.89 11.22 -13.13
C PRO A 48 -6.69 9.93 -13.23
N SER A 49 -6.24 8.81 -12.63
CA SER A 49 -6.99 7.57 -12.65
C SER A 49 -6.79 6.69 -11.42
N ILE A 50 -7.85 5.96 -11.05
CA ILE A 50 -7.85 4.97 -9.97
C ILE A 50 -8.47 3.67 -10.46
N ALA A 51 -7.94 2.52 -10.04
CA ALA A 51 -8.54 1.21 -10.26
C ALA A 51 -8.76 0.49 -8.91
N GLU A 52 -9.72 -0.42 -8.86
CA GLU A 52 -9.93 -1.29 -7.69
C GLU A 52 -9.04 -2.55 -7.78
N LEU A 53 -8.42 -2.92 -6.66
CA LEU A 53 -7.69 -4.19 -6.52
C LEU A 53 -8.65 -5.37 -6.39
N LYS A 54 -8.37 -6.46 -7.11
CA LYS A 54 -9.11 -7.72 -6.97
C LYS A 54 -8.56 -8.55 -5.82
N GLY A 55 -9.43 -9.31 -5.15
CA GLY A 55 -9.07 -10.24 -4.07
C GLY A 55 -8.85 -9.55 -2.73
N THR A 56 -8.00 -8.51 -2.66
CA THR A 56 -7.70 -7.78 -1.42
C THR A 56 -8.62 -6.58 -1.17
N GLY A 57 -9.36 -6.15 -2.21
CA GLY A 57 -10.03 -4.85 -2.23
C GLY A 57 -9.03 -3.70 -2.14
N GLY A 58 -9.53 -2.47 -2.04
CA GLY A 58 -8.71 -1.26 -2.03
C GLY A 58 -8.41 -0.75 -3.44
N SER A 59 -7.41 0.11 -3.56
CA SER A 59 -7.24 0.99 -4.72
C SER A 59 -5.81 1.03 -5.24
N VAL A 60 -5.68 1.20 -6.56
CA VAL A 60 -4.43 1.47 -7.27
C VAL A 60 -4.54 2.84 -7.94
N TRP A 61 -3.54 3.67 -7.72
CA TRP A 61 -3.55 5.05 -8.16
C TRP A 61 -2.51 5.23 -9.25
N TRP A 62 -2.89 5.93 -10.32
CA TRP A 62 -2.06 6.09 -11.49
C TRP A 62 -1.85 7.57 -11.81
N SER A 63 -0.58 7.92 -12.02
CA SER A 63 -0.09 9.22 -12.47
C SER A 63 0.29 9.16 -13.95
N THR A 64 0.01 10.23 -14.69
CA THR A 64 0.43 10.35 -16.09
C THR A 64 1.93 10.31 -16.27
N LYS A 65 2.67 10.84 -15.30
CA LYS A 65 4.13 10.98 -15.38
C LYS A 65 4.85 9.73 -14.89
N LEU A 66 4.36 9.14 -13.80
CA LEU A 66 5.08 8.11 -13.06
C LEU A 66 4.48 6.70 -13.23
N GLY A 67 3.29 6.57 -13.81
CA GLY A 67 2.62 5.27 -13.87
C GLY A 67 1.85 4.95 -12.59
N VAL A 68 1.77 3.68 -12.21
CA VAL A 68 1.23 3.27 -10.91
C VAL A 68 2.10 3.84 -9.80
N VAL A 69 1.50 4.62 -8.91
CA VAL A 69 2.21 5.37 -7.86
C VAL A 69 1.76 5.00 -6.45
N VAL A 70 0.58 4.40 -6.30
CA VAL A 70 0.10 3.86 -5.02
C VAL A 70 -0.60 2.53 -5.26
N ILE A 71 -0.27 1.54 -4.45
CA ILE A 71 -0.97 0.26 -4.32
C ILE A 71 -1.44 0.18 -2.87
N SER A 72 -2.75 0.30 -2.64
CA SER A 72 -3.37 0.39 -1.31
C SER A 72 -4.44 -0.70 -1.14
N PRO A 73 -4.04 -1.94 -0.76
CA PRO A 73 -4.96 -3.03 -0.49
C PRO A 73 -5.78 -2.76 0.78
N ALA A 74 -7.06 -3.12 0.78
CA ALA A 74 -7.90 -2.94 1.97
C ALA A 74 -7.59 -3.95 3.09
N SER A 75 -7.19 -5.18 2.72
CA SER A 75 -6.87 -6.25 3.68
C SER A 75 -6.10 -7.39 3.00
N GLY A 76 -5.76 -8.44 3.76
CA GLY A 76 -5.19 -9.68 3.21
C GLY A 76 -3.74 -9.58 2.75
N VAL A 77 -3.04 -8.50 3.12
CA VAL A 77 -1.64 -8.24 2.79
C VAL A 77 -0.79 -8.03 4.05
N GLU A 78 0.51 -8.29 3.93
CA GLU A 78 1.50 -7.98 4.95
C GLU A 78 2.83 -7.52 4.35
N THR A 79 3.64 -6.76 5.09
CA THR A 79 5.01 -6.42 4.67
C THR A 79 5.92 -7.63 4.82
N VAL A 80 7.10 -7.61 4.21
CA VAL A 80 8.13 -8.67 4.39
C VAL A 80 8.55 -8.89 5.85
N GLN A 81 8.36 -7.89 6.70
CA GLN A 81 8.60 -7.97 8.15
C GLN A 81 7.37 -8.44 8.95
N GLY A 82 6.27 -8.80 8.28
CA GLY A 82 5.06 -9.36 8.88
C GLY A 82 4.07 -8.33 9.43
N LEU A 83 4.20 -7.04 9.07
CA LEU A 83 3.23 -6.03 9.49
C LEU A 83 1.97 -6.10 8.62
N HIS A 84 0.79 -6.12 9.23
CA HIS A 84 -0.50 -6.20 8.54
C HIS A 84 -1.57 -5.32 9.20
N VAL A 85 -2.71 -5.12 8.53
CA VAL A 85 -3.87 -4.47 9.16
C VAL A 85 -4.25 -5.21 10.45
N GLY A 86 -4.35 -4.49 11.55
CA GLY A 86 -4.61 -5.01 12.90
C GLY A 86 -3.36 -5.21 13.77
N SER A 87 -2.14 -5.14 13.21
CA SER A 87 -0.89 -5.14 13.98
C SER A 87 -0.87 -3.99 14.99
N SER A 88 -0.21 -4.21 16.13
CA SER A 88 -0.14 -3.21 17.20
C SER A 88 0.91 -2.14 16.93
N ARG A 89 0.80 -0.99 17.61
CA ARG A 89 1.86 0.03 17.65
C ARG A 89 3.22 -0.57 18.01
N ASP A 90 3.27 -1.51 18.96
CA ASP A 90 4.52 -2.15 19.37
C ASP A 90 5.13 -3.00 18.25
N ASP A 91 4.29 -3.66 17.44
CA ASP A 91 4.76 -4.36 16.23
C ASP A 91 5.32 -3.37 15.20
N VAL A 92 4.67 -2.22 15.01
CA VAL A 92 5.15 -1.16 14.12
C VAL A 92 6.50 -0.64 14.59
N VAL A 93 6.63 -0.25 15.86
CA VAL A 93 7.88 0.29 16.43
C VAL A 93 9.01 -0.74 16.40
N ARG A 94 8.71 -2.03 16.60
CA ARG A 94 9.70 -3.10 16.50
C ARG A 94 10.29 -3.22 15.10
N VAL A 95 9.47 -3.00 14.06
CA VAL A 95 9.91 -3.10 12.65
C VAL A 95 10.47 -1.77 12.14
N TYR A 96 9.89 -0.66 12.56
CA TYR A 96 10.19 0.71 12.15
C TYR A 96 10.40 1.59 13.40
N PRO A 97 11.59 1.52 14.03
CA PRO A 97 11.88 2.27 15.25
C PRO A 97 11.72 3.79 15.10
N GLU A 98 11.79 4.33 13.88
CA GLU A 98 11.52 5.73 13.57
C GLU A 98 10.10 6.17 13.95
N TRP A 99 9.14 5.24 14.03
CA TRP A 99 7.78 5.53 14.51
C TRP A 99 7.79 6.00 15.97
N ALA A 100 8.66 5.44 16.83
CA ALA A 100 8.71 5.84 18.23
C ALA A 100 9.12 7.31 18.40
N VAL A 101 9.88 7.85 17.44
CA VAL A 101 10.37 9.24 17.44
C VAL A 101 9.26 10.22 17.08
N SER A 102 8.21 9.79 16.36
CA SER A 102 7.09 10.68 16.00
C SER A 102 6.28 11.14 17.22
N GLY A 103 6.31 10.35 18.30
CA GLY A 103 5.48 10.59 19.50
C GLY A 103 3.98 10.36 19.28
N ASP A 104 3.57 9.89 18.10
CA ASP A 104 2.17 9.68 17.75
C ASP A 104 1.74 8.23 17.97
N ASP A 105 0.68 8.06 18.75
CA ASP A 105 0.04 6.77 19.02
C ASP A 105 -0.95 6.37 17.92
N ASN A 106 -1.29 7.29 17.02
CA ASN A 106 -2.18 7.08 15.89
C ASN A 106 -1.62 7.85 14.66
N GLY A 107 -2.46 8.12 13.67
CA GLY A 107 -2.08 8.99 12.54
C GLY A 107 -1.48 8.23 11.37
N ARG A 108 -0.59 8.88 10.62
CA ARG A 108 -0.04 8.37 9.36
C ARG A 108 1.46 8.64 9.28
N LEU A 109 2.24 7.62 8.91
CA LEU A 109 3.68 7.77 8.62
C LEU A 109 4.05 7.09 7.32
N ASN A 110 5.06 7.65 6.65
CA ASN A 110 5.75 7.02 5.55
C ASN A 110 7.05 6.42 6.07
N VAL A 111 7.19 5.10 6.00
CA VAL A 111 8.40 4.37 6.41
C VAL A 111 9.12 3.79 5.20
N ALA A 112 10.41 3.49 5.36
CA ALA A 112 11.21 2.93 4.28
C ALA A 112 10.72 1.54 3.86
N VAL A 113 10.80 1.23 2.56
CA VAL A 113 10.59 -0.13 2.04
C VAL A 113 11.96 -0.81 1.93
N PRO A 114 12.22 -1.90 2.67
CA PRO A 114 13.47 -2.64 2.52
C PRO A 114 13.66 -3.09 1.07
N GLY A 115 14.83 -2.81 0.50
CA GLY A 115 15.15 -3.20 -0.88
C GLY A 115 14.65 -2.24 -1.97
N ASN A 116 13.92 -1.16 -1.62
CA ASN A 116 13.53 -0.14 -2.59
C ASN A 116 13.61 1.29 -2.02
N PRO A 117 14.68 2.05 -2.33
CA PRO A 117 14.85 3.41 -1.82
C PRO A 117 13.86 4.42 -2.44
N ASP A 118 13.28 4.09 -3.60
CA ASP A 118 12.30 4.92 -4.32
C ASP A 118 10.86 4.61 -3.90
N ALA A 119 10.64 3.72 -2.90
CA ALA A 119 9.31 3.42 -2.37
C ALA A 119 9.19 3.68 -0.87
N ARG A 120 7.96 3.92 -0.41
CA ARG A 120 7.60 4.04 1.01
C ARG A 120 6.38 3.17 1.31
N PHE A 121 6.33 2.60 2.51
CA PHE A 121 5.07 2.15 3.06
C PHE A 121 4.39 3.33 3.75
N ARG A 122 3.17 3.65 3.35
CA ARG A 122 2.28 4.53 4.10
C ARG A 122 1.48 3.68 5.06
N ILE A 123 1.75 3.84 6.35
CA ILE A 123 1.07 3.12 7.42
C ILE A 123 0.15 4.10 8.13
N GLU A 124 -1.13 3.75 8.26
CA GLU A 124 -2.11 4.50 9.02
C GLU A 124 -2.49 3.71 10.27
N MET A 125 -2.64 4.41 11.39
CA MET A 125 -3.01 3.83 12.68
C MET A 125 -4.19 4.56 13.30
N ALA A 126 -5.09 3.79 13.90
CA ALA A 126 -6.14 4.28 14.78
C ALA A 126 -6.34 3.30 15.93
N ASN A 127 -6.63 3.82 17.13
CA ASN A 127 -6.73 3.05 18.36
C ASN A 127 -5.49 2.15 18.59
N GLN A 128 -4.29 2.69 18.32
CA GLN A 128 -2.99 2.00 18.46
C GLN A 128 -2.87 0.71 17.63
N LYS A 129 -3.64 0.61 16.54
CA LYS A 129 -3.60 -0.50 15.59
C LYS A 129 -3.45 0.01 14.17
N VAL A 130 -2.72 -0.75 13.35
CA VAL A 130 -2.63 -0.50 11.92
C VAL A 130 -4.01 -0.66 11.28
N THR A 131 -4.47 0.37 10.57
CA THR A 131 -5.74 0.38 9.83
C THR A 131 -5.54 0.31 8.33
N SER A 132 -4.37 0.74 7.83
CA SER A 132 -4.02 0.68 6.42
C SER A 132 -2.52 0.55 6.22
N ILE A 133 -2.13 -0.17 5.17
CA ILE A 133 -0.76 -0.22 4.65
C ILE A 133 -0.85 -0.07 3.13
N ALA A 134 -0.25 1.00 2.60
CA ALA A 134 -0.11 1.20 1.17
C ALA A 134 1.37 1.24 0.78
N LEU A 135 1.70 0.65 -0.36
CA LEU A 135 3.00 0.83 -1.01
C LEU A 135 2.90 2.01 -1.99
N GLN A 136 3.79 2.98 -1.89
CA GLN A 136 3.76 4.16 -2.76
C GLN A 136 5.16 4.54 -3.26
N ASP A 137 5.19 5.15 -4.44
CA ASP A 137 6.39 5.79 -4.98
C ASP A 137 6.77 6.99 -4.09
N ALA A 138 8.04 7.09 -3.72
CA ALA A 138 8.54 8.14 -2.82
C ALA A 138 8.47 9.54 -3.44
N LYS A 139 8.36 9.64 -4.77
CA LYS A 139 8.24 10.86 -5.56
C LYS A 139 6.83 11.03 -6.14
N GLN A 140 5.86 10.27 -5.64
CA GLN A 140 4.48 10.32 -6.13
C GLN A 140 3.94 11.77 -6.14
N ASP A 141 3.31 12.13 -7.25
CA ASP A 141 2.72 13.45 -7.52
C ASP A 141 1.19 13.44 -7.45
N CYS A 142 0.65 12.35 -6.88
CA CYS A 142 -0.73 11.94 -6.90
C CYS A 142 -1.24 11.83 -5.45
N TYR A 143 -1.58 12.98 -4.88
CA TYR A 143 -2.06 13.08 -3.51
C TYR A 143 -3.56 12.79 -3.40
N GLU A 144 -3.91 11.99 -2.38
CA GLU A 144 -5.26 11.63 -1.95
C GLU A 144 -6.00 12.78 -1.28
#